data_AF-A0A383D5B3-F1
#
_entry.id   AF-A0A383D5B3-F1
#
_cell.length_a   1.000
_cell.length_b   1.000
_cell.length_c   1.000
_cell.angle_alpha   90.00
_cell.angle_beta   90.00
_cell.angle_gamma   90.00
#
_symmetry.space_group_name_H-M   'P 1'
#
loop_
_entity.id
_entity.type
_entity.pdbx_description
1 polymer ?
#
loop_
_entity_poly.entity_id
_entity_poly.type
_entity_poly.pdbx_seq_one_letter_code
_entity_poly.pdbx_strand_id
1 'polypeptide(L)'
;MATMKKVVWKDGNVSYKISFVHPETGKWTSKTVRSSYKDALRIKAGIESDLIYHNLGIANSGNRNHFWFQLKRRYLKYSEKNKSSETVTREKVVFKV
;
A
#
# COMPACT_ATOMS: atom_id res chain seq x y z
N MET A 1 11.28 -6.32 -4.79
CA MET A 1 10.29 -7.41 -4.70
C MET A 1 9.46 -7.22 -3.44
N ALA A 2 8.13 -7.42 -3.51
CA ALA A 2 7.27 -7.28 -2.34
C ALA A 2 7.08 -8.64 -1.65
N THR A 3 6.98 -8.65 -0.33
CA THR A 3 6.69 -9.84 0.46
C THR A 3 5.32 -9.71 1.10
N MET A 4 4.66 -10.84 1.39
CA MET A 4 3.34 -10.84 2.02
C MET A 4 3.30 -11.86 3.16
N LYS A 5 2.78 -11.45 4.32
CA LYS A 5 2.60 -12.29 5.50
C LYS A 5 1.16 -12.23 5.97
N LYS A 6 0.55 -13.39 6.25
CA LYS A 6 -0.76 -13.47 6.91
C LYS A 6 -0.61 -13.07 8.37
N VAL A 7 -1.51 -12.23 8.85
CA VAL A 7 -1.60 -11.76 10.23
C VAL A 7 -2.99 -12.11 10.74
N VAL A 8 -3.06 -12.88 11.82
CA VAL A 8 -4.31 -13.19 12.52
C VAL A 8 -4.32 -12.37 13.79
N TRP A 9 -5.38 -11.58 13.96
CA TRP A 9 -5.56 -10.71 15.12
C TRP A 9 -6.25 -11.47 16.26
N LYS A 10 -6.21 -10.92 17.48
CA LYS A 10 -6.77 -11.56 18.69
C LYS A 10 -8.28 -11.81 18.58
N ASP A 11 -8.98 -11.02 17.78
CA ASP A 11 -10.41 -11.13 17.47
C ASP A 11 -10.70 -12.15 16.34
N GLY A 12 -9.70 -12.91 15.89
CA GLY A 12 -9.82 -13.88 14.80
C GLY A 12 -9.81 -13.27 13.40
N ASN A 13 -9.78 -11.93 13.28
CA ASN A 13 -9.73 -11.28 11.97
C ASN A 13 -8.41 -11.57 11.26
N VAL A 14 -8.51 -11.78 9.95
CA VAL A 14 -7.36 -12.03 9.09
C VAL A 14 -6.98 -10.77 8.34
N SER A 15 -5.69 -10.47 8.28
CA SER A 15 -5.11 -9.44 7.44
C SER A 15 -3.85 -9.95 6.76
N TYR A 16 -3.42 -9.23 5.73
CA TYR A 16 -2.19 -9.53 5.02
C TYR A 16 -1.27 -8.32 5.09
N LYS A 17 -0.09 -8.50 5.68
CA LYS A 17 0.96 -7.49 5.73
C LYS A 17 1.86 -7.65 4.51
N ILE A 18 1.82 -6.67 3.62
CA ILE A 18 2.64 -6.59 2.41
C ILE A 18 3.80 -5.66 2.70
N SER A 19 5.04 -6.16 2.66
CA SER A 19 6.25 -5.37 2.89
C SER A 19 7.03 -5.18 1.59
N PHE A 20 7.60 -4.01 1.38
CA PHE A 20 8.37 -3.69 0.19
C PHE A 20 9.38 -2.58 0.47
N VAL A 21 10.40 -2.45 -0.38
CA VAL A 21 11.37 -1.34 -0.32
C VAL A 21 10.74 -0.13 -0.97
N HIS A 22 10.72 1.01 -0.26
CA HIS A 22 10.20 2.25 -0.78
C HIS A 22 11.07 2.72 -1.96
N PRO A 23 10.49 2.98 -3.14
CA PRO A 23 11.26 3.25 -4.35
C PRO A 23 12.12 4.52 -4.26
N GLU A 24 11.59 5.59 -3.64
CA GLU A 24 12.31 6.87 -3.53
C GLU A 24 13.31 6.92 -2.36
N THR A 25 12.99 6.32 -1.21
CA THR A 25 13.79 6.47 0.02
C THR A 25 14.67 5.26 0.30
N GLY A 26 14.49 4.15 -0.42
CA GLY A 26 15.20 2.89 -0.20
C GLY A 26 14.88 2.19 1.12
N LYS A 27 13.97 2.73 1.94
CA LYS A 27 13.62 2.18 3.25
C LYS A 27 12.57 1.08 3.13
N TRP A 28 12.68 0.05 3.96
CA TRP A 28 11.62 -0.94 4.09
C TRP A 28 10.35 -0.31 4.64
N THR A 29 9.24 -0.52 3.94
CA THR A 29 7.90 -0.13 4.36
C THR A 29 6.96 -1.32 4.32
N SER A 30 5.82 -1.21 5.00
CA SER A 30 4.82 -2.27 5.00
C SER A 30 3.41 -1.71 5.08
N LYS A 31 2.47 -2.42 4.46
CA LYS A 31 1.05 -2.13 4.51
C LYS A 31 0.27 -3.37 4.90
N THR A 32 -0.56 -3.23 5.91
CA THR A 32 -1.53 -4.26 6.29
C THR A 32 -2.85 -4.01 5.58
N VAL A 33 -3.35 -5.02 4.88
CA VAL A 33 -4.65 -5.00 4.21
C VAL A 33 -5.58 -6.02 4.85
N ARG A 34 -6.73 -5.54 5.33
CA ARG A 34 -7.86 -6.36 5.78
C ARG A 34 -8.72 -6.70 4.57
N SER A 35 -8.36 -7.78 3.87
CA SER A 35 -9.05 -8.21 2.66
C SER A 35 -8.99 -9.72 2.50
N SER A 36 -9.69 -10.24 1.49
CA SER A 36 -9.51 -11.61 1.03
C SER A 36 -8.05 -11.85 0.59
N TYR A 37 -7.61 -13.11 0.61
CA TYR A 37 -6.28 -13.49 0.13
C TYR A 37 -6.06 -13.11 -1.34
N LYS A 38 -7.08 -13.35 -2.18
CA LYS A 38 -7.04 -13.05 -3.63
C LYS A 38 -6.83 -11.55 -3.89
N ASP A 39 -7.49 -10.69 -3.11
CA ASP A 39 -7.31 -9.25 -3.25
C ASP A 39 -5.97 -8.79 -2.70
N ALA A 40 -5.48 -9.39 -1.62
CA ALA A 40 -4.14 -9.11 -1.10
C ALA A 40 -3.05 -9.46 -2.14
N LEU A 41 -3.20 -10.58 -2.87
CA LEU A 41 -2.32 -10.94 -3.98
C LEU A 41 -2.37 -9.92 -5.13
N ARG A 42 -3.56 -9.44 -5.51
CA ARG A 42 -3.70 -8.38 -6.53
C ARG A 42 -3.00 -7.09 -6.11
N ILE A 43 -3.12 -6.71 -4.85
CA ILE A 43 -2.46 -5.51 -4.30
C ILE A 43 -0.95 -5.68 -4.29
N LYS A 44 -0.45 -6.87 -3.90
CA LYS A 44 0.97 -7.20 -3.97
C LYS A 44 1.49 -7.07 -5.40
N ALA A 45 0.82 -7.69 -6.38
CA ALA A 45 1.20 -7.63 -7.78
C ALA A 45 1.23 -6.19 -8.31
N GLY A 46 0.23 -5.37 -7.94
CA GLY A 46 0.21 -3.95 -8.29
C GLY A 46 1.43 -3.18 -7.75
N ILE A 47 1.77 -3.40 -6.48
CA ILE A 47 2.97 -2.79 -5.87
C ILE A 47 4.24 -3.25 -6.58
N GLU A 48 4.34 -4.54 -6.92
CA GLU A 48 5.51 -5.07 -7.64
C GLU A 48 5.66 -4.48 -9.04
N SER A 49 4.55 -4.36 -9.79
CA SER A 49 4.55 -3.66 -11.08
C SER A 49 5.02 -2.22 -10.91
N ASP A 50 4.45 -1.46 -9.97
CA ASP A 50 4.80 -0.05 -9.74
C ASP A 50 6.30 0.12 -9.39
N LEU A 51 6.86 -0.80 -8.59
CA LEU A 51 8.30 -0.82 -8.27
C LEU A 51 9.17 -1.10 -9.51
N ILE A 52 8.75 -2.03 -10.38
CA ILE A 52 9.48 -2.35 -11.62
C ILE A 52 9.47 -1.15 -12.55
N TYR A 53 8.32 -0.50 -12.75
CA TYR A 53 8.23 0.70 -13.58
C TYR A 53 9.09 1.84 -13.05
N HIS A 54 9.08 2.06 -11.72
CA HIS A 54 9.97 3.03 -11.09
C HIS A 54 11.45 2.72 -11.36
N ASN A 55 11.88 1.47 -11.16
CA ASN A 55 13.28 1.08 -11.38
C ASN A 55 13.71 1.18 -12.84
N LEU A 56 12.79 0.99 -13.79
CA LEU A 56 13.07 1.13 -15.21
C LEU A 56 13.11 2.61 -15.66
N GLY A 57 12.71 3.56 -14.82
CA GLY A 57 12.62 4.98 -15.20
C GLY A 57 11.58 5.27 -16.28
N ILE A 58 10.70 4.30 -16.56
CA ILE A 58 9.67 4.38 -17.60
C ILE A 58 8.36 4.77 -16.92
N ALA A 59 7.78 5.91 -17.32
CA ALA A 59 6.41 6.23 -16.96
C ALA A 59 5.49 5.13 -17.51
N ASN A 60 4.77 4.43 -16.63
CA ASN A 60 3.93 3.30 -16.99
C ASN A 60 2.90 3.71 -18.08
N SER A 61 3.09 3.22 -19.31
CA SER A 61 2.42 3.70 -20.53
C SER A 61 0.91 3.38 -20.61
N GLY A 62 0.36 2.70 -19.61
CA GLY A 62 -1.07 2.42 -19.49
C GLY A 62 -1.84 3.52 -18.78
N ASN A 63 -1.88 4.75 -19.34
CA ASN A 63 -2.82 5.83 -19.01
C ASN A 63 -3.11 6.03 -17.51
N ARG A 64 -2.06 5.90 -16.72
CA ARG A 64 -2.07 6.02 -15.28
C ARG A 64 -0.94 6.97 -14.99
N ASN A 65 -1.27 8.25 -14.85
CA ASN A 65 -0.48 9.18 -14.05
C ASN A 65 -0.48 8.67 -12.60
N HIS A 66 0.09 7.49 -12.35
CA HIS A 66 0.32 6.90 -11.05
C HIS A 66 1.60 7.50 -10.51
N PHE A 67 1.56 8.81 -10.35
CA PHE A 67 2.32 9.47 -9.31
C PHE A 67 1.95 8.81 -7.98
N TRP A 68 2.93 8.66 -7.09
CA TRP A 68 2.72 8.31 -5.68
C TRP A 68 1.52 9.06 -5.05
N PHE A 69 1.19 10.26 -5.54
CA PHE A 69 -0.01 11.02 -5.21
C PHE A 69 -1.33 10.23 -5.35
N GLN A 70 -1.51 9.41 -6.39
CA GLN A 70 -2.71 8.58 -6.56
C GLN A 70 -2.72 7.37 -5.63
N LEU A 71 -1.55 6.76 -5.39
CA LEU A 71 -1.39 5.73 -4.36
C LEU A 71 -1.70 6.32 -2.98
N LYS A 72 -1.13 7.47 -2.62
CA LYS A 72 -1.40 8.25 -1.40
C LYS A 72 -2.90 8.54 -1.25
N ARG A 73 -3.59 8.99 -2.30
CA ARG A 73 -5.05 9.19 -2.32
C ARG A 73 -5.83 7.89 -2.12
N ARG A 74 -5.46 6.79 -2.78
CA ARG A 74 -6.09 5.48 -2.57
C ARG A 74 -5.88 4.98 -1.15
N TYR A 75 -4.66 5.13 -0.62
CA TYR A 75 -4.30 4.75 0.74
C TYR A 75 -5.11 5.53 1.78
N LEU A 76 -5.23 6.85 1.62
CA LEU A 76 -6.09 7.70 2.46
C LEU A 76 -7.56 7.28 2.41
N LYS A 77 -8.10 7.06 1.20
CA LYS A 77 -9.50 6.63 1.01
C LYS A 77 -9.79 5.26 1.65
N TYR A 78 -8.85 4.32 1.59
CA TYR A 78 -8.97 3.02 2.27
C TYR A 78 -8.76 3.12 3.79
N SER A 79 -8.00 4.12 4.27
CA SER A 79 -7.82 4.42 5.69
C SER A 79 -9.10 5.00 6.30
N GLU A 80 -9.69 6.01 5.66
CA GLU A 80 -10.95 6.65 6.06
C GLU A 80 -12.14 5.67 6.15
N LYS A 81 -12.15 4.63 5.33
CA LYS A 81 -13.23 3.63 5.31
C LYS A 81 -13.04 2.45 6.28
N ASN A 82 -11.82 2.20 6.79
CA ASN A 82 -11.50 0.99 7.56
C ASN A 82 -10.82 1.23 8.92
N LYS A 83 -10.53 2.49 9.29
CA LYS A 83 -9.85 2.84 10.53
C LYS A 83 -10.63 3.90 11.30
N SER A 84 -10.39 3.97 12.62
CA SER A 84 -10.94 5.02 13.47
C SER A 84 -10.43 6.40 13.01
N SER A 85 -11.26 7.42 13.23
CA SER A 85 -10.97 8.81 12.88
C SER A 85 -9.60 9.27 13.38
N GLU A 86 -9.22 8.95 14.62
CA GLU A 86 -7.92 9.31 15.20
C GLU A 86 -6.72 8.74 14.43
N THR A 87 -6.85 7.51 13.91
CA THR A 87 -5.77 6.86 13.17
C THR A 87 -5.59 7.51 11.81
N VAL A 88 -6.69 7.93 11.18
CA VAL A 88 -6.68 8.70 9.94
C VAL A 88 -6.02 10.07 10.14
N THR A 89 -6.31 10.74 11.26
CA THR A 89 -5.74 12.06 11.59
C THR A 89 -4.22 11.98 11.79
N ARG A 90 -3.73 10.96 12.51
CA ARG A 90 -2.28 10.75 12.70
C ARG A 90 -1.56 10.46 11.39
N GLU A 91 -2.18 9.68 10.49
CA GLU A 91 -1.60 9.39 9.17
C GLU A 91 -1.58 10.63 8.27
N LYS A 92 -2.61 11.50 8.29
CA LYS A 92 -2.62 12.76 7.53
C LYS A 92 -1.42 13.66 7.88
N VAL A 93 -1.06 13.73 9.17
CA VAL A 93 0.12 14.48 9.65
C VAL A 93 1.43 13.89 9.10
N VAL A 94 1.58 12.55 9.13
CA VAL A 94 2.79 11.87 8.60
C VAL A 94 2.91 12.04 7.09
N PHE A 95 1.79 12.06 6.38
CA PHE A 95 1.77 12.17 4.93
C PHE A 95 1.84 13.61 4.40
N LYS A 96 1.81 14.67 5.23
CA LYS A 96 1.74 16.09 4.80
C LYS A 96 0.75 16.28 3.63
N VAL A 97 -0.54 16.13 3.92
CA VAL A 97 -1.63 16.60 3.04
C VAL A 97 -2.27 17.80 3.69
#